data_AF-A0A424MA74-F1
#
_entry.id   AF-A0A424MA74-F1
#
_cell.length_a   1.000
_cell.length_b   1.000
_cell.length_c   1.000
_cell.angle_alpha   90.00
_cell.angle_beta   90.00
_cell.angle_gamma   90.00
#
_symmetry.space_group_name_H-M   'P 1'
#
loop_
_entity.id
_entity.type
_entity.pdbx_description
1 polymer ?
#
loop_
_entity_poly.entity_id
_entity_poly.type
_entity_poly.pdbx_seq_one_letter_code
_entity_poly.pdbx_strand_id
1 'polypeptide(L)'
;MDKLIKYSLITAGLYAGIRAIIALFFYDQFPIAFLANGFSLEEMNEYRARVLLPAFYLTLVYFIFRYLLGKNPTSPLWPIYVISLSFVITQIIAFLTFLPLTTETVRMLIITLFISFVARQGHNKRKNEIL
;
A
#
# COMPACT_ATOMS: atom_id res chain seq x y z
N MET A 1 -14.66 -9.68 -13.82
CA MET A 1 -13.51 -8.86 -13.36
C MET A 1 -13.95 -7.56 -12.68
N ASP A 2 -14.95 -6.85 -13.21
CA ASP A 2 -15.42 -5.57 -12.61
C ASP A 2 -15.95 -5.68 -11.19
N LYS A 3 -16.78 -6.71 -10.93
CA LYS A 3 -17.28 -6.97 -9.58
C LYS A 3 -16.13 -7.22 -8.60
N LEU A 4 -15.12 -7.99 -9.01
CA LEU A 4 -13.92 -8.24 -8.20
C LEU A 4 -13.14 -6.95 -7.92
N ILE A 5 -12.82 -6.17 -8.95
CA ILE A 5 -12.10 -4.88 -8.77
C ILE A 5 -12.90 -3.95 -7.85
N LYS A 6 -14.20 -3.83 -8.08
CA LYS A 6 -15.09 -2.98 -7.28
C LYS A 6 -15.11 -3.42 -5.81
N TYR A 7 -15.35 -4.69 -5.53
CA TYR A 7 -15.40 -5.20 -4.15
C TYR A 7 -14.04 -5.12 -3.46
N SER A 8 -12.95 -5.47 -4.16
CA SER A 8 -11.60 -5.33 -3.60
C SER A 8 -11.28 -3.89 -3.22
N LEU A 9 -11.63 -2.90 -4.06
CA LEU A 9 -11.40 -1.48 -3.78
C LEU A 9 -12.29 -0.97 -2.65
N ILE A 10 -13.55 -1.40 -2.56
CA ILE A 10 -14.44 -1.07 -1.44
C ILE A 10 -13.85 -1.60 -0.13
N THR A 11 -13.44 -2.87 -0.09
CA THR A 11 -12.84 -3.49 1.09
C THR A 11 -11.53 -2.79 1.48
N ALA A 12 -10.65 -2.51 0.52
CA ALA A 12 -9.40 -1.79 0.77
C ALA A 12 -9.65 -0.37 1.29
N GLY A 13 -10.64 0.34 0.72
CA GLY A 13 -11.05 1.68 1.15
C GLY A 13 -11.62 1.69 2.57
N LEU A 14 -12.52 0.76 2.90
CA LEU A 14 -13.06 0.61 4.26
C LEU A 14 -11.96 0.30 5.27
N TYR A 15 -11.06 -0.64 4.94
CA TYR A 15 -9.93 -0.99 5.79
C TYR A 15 -9.02 0.21 6.04
N ALA A 16 -8.63 0.94 4.97
CA ALA A 16 -7.79 2.12 5.08
C ALA A 16 -8.48 3.25 5.88
N GLY A 17 -9.78 3.47 5.67
CA GLY A 17 -10.56 4.45 6.41
C GLY A 17 -10.63 4.15 7.91
N ILE A 18 -10.91 2.90 8.28
CA ILE A 18 -10.90 2.47 9.68
C ILE A 18 -9.51 2.65 10.29
N ARG A 19 -8.44 2.23 9.59
CA ARG A 19 -7.06 2.41 10.05
C ARG A 19 -6.69 3.88 10.23
N ALA A 20 -7.14 4.76 9.34
CA ALA A 20 -6.92 6.19 9.45
C ALA A 20 -7.63 6.80 10.68
N ILE A 21 -8.89 6.43 10.92
CA ILE A 21 -9.64 6.88 12.10
C ILE A 21 -8.95 6.42 13.39
N ILE A 22 -8.57 5.14 13.47
CA ILE A 22 -7.86 4.59 14.63
C ILE A 22 -6.54 5.36 14.85
N ALA A 23 -5.75 5.55 13.79
CA ALA A 23 -4.46 6.23 13.91
C ALA A 23 -4.58 7.71 14.29
N LEU A 24 -5.67 8.40 13.91
CA LEU A 24 -5.86 9.81 14.22
C LEU A 24 -6.39 10.05 15.64
N PHE A 25 -7.33 9.23 16.11
CA PHE A 25 -8.07 9.49 17.34
C PHE A 25 -7.73 8.55 18.50
N PHE A 26 -7.08 7.43 18.22
CA PHE A 26 -6.86 6.34 19.18
C PHE A 26 -5.42 5.80 19.15
N TYR A 27 -4.46 6.62 18.72
CA TYR A 27 -3.06 6.23 18.54
C TYR A 27 -2.41 5.71 19.84
N ASP A 28 -2.78 6.27 20.98
CA ASP A 28 -2.29 5.97 22.32
C ASP A 28 -3.11 4.88 23.03
N GLN A 29 -4.35 4.65 22.59
CA GLN A 29 -5.27 3.69 23.22
C GLN A 29 -5.10 2.26 22.73
N PHE A 30 -4.61 2.06 21.50
CA PHE A 30 -4.33 0.73 20.97
C PHE A 30 -2.82 0.50 20.93
N PRO A 31 -2.29 -0.50 21.66
CA PRO A 31 -0.89 -0.88 21.52
C PRO A 31 -0.63 -1.20 20.05
N ILE A 32 0.45 -0.66 19.49
CA ILE A 32 0.87 -0.92 18.10
C ILE A 32 0.88 -2.44 17.82
N ALA A 33 1.20 -3.26 18.81
CA ALA A 33 1.17 -4.72 18.76
C ALA A 33 -0.24 -5.32 18.51
N PHE A 34 -1.31 -4.71 19.06
CA PHE A 34 -2.70 -5.16 18.84
C PHE A 34 -3.15 -4.92 17.39
N LEU A 35 -2.59 -3.89 16.75
CA LEU A 35 -2.81 -3.57 15.33
C LEU A 35 -1.98 -4.45 14.39
N ALA A 36 -0.98 -5.15 14.94
CA ALA A 36 0.10 -5.81 14.22
C ALA A 36 -0.05 -7.33 14.10
N ASN A 37 -1.08 -7.94 14.72
CA ASN A 37 -1.40 -9.38 14.67
C ASN A 37 -0.22 -10.27 14.25
N GLY A 38 0.70 -10.50 15.19
CA GLY A 38 1.83 -11.41 15.00
C GLY A 38 3.21 -10.75 14.84
N PHE A 39 3.30 -9.42 14.77
CA PHE A 39 4.58 -8.72 14.95
C PHE A 39 4.74 -8.25 16.40
N SER A 40 5.96 -8.31 16.90
CA SER A 40 6.38 -7.59 18.11
C SER A 40 6.37 -6.07 17.88
N LEU A 41 6.38 -5.31 18.98
CA LEU A 41 6.45 -3.85 18.93
C LEU A 41 7.71 -3.36 18.18
N GLU A 42 8.83 -4.03 18.40
CA GLU A 42 10.11 -3.71 17.76
C GLU A 42 10.04 -3.94 16.25
N GLU A 43 9.59 -5.11 15.81
CA GLU A 43 9.44 -5.42 14.38
C GLU A 43 8.46 -4.45 13.70
N MET A 44 7.38 -4.05 14.38
CA MET A 44 6.45 -3.08 13.80
C MET A 44 7.05 -1.67 13.72
N ASN A 45 7.86 -1.26 14.69
CA ASN A 45 8.59 0.01 14.62
C ASN A 45 9.60 0.00 13.47
N GLU A 46 10.35 -1.09 13.30
CA GLU A 46 11.25 -1.25 12.16
C GLU A 46 10.48 -1.24 10.83
N TYR A 47 9.35 -1.95 10.76
CA TYR A 47 8.49 -1.98 9.57
C TYR A 47 7.97 -0.59 9.20
N ARG A 48 7.52 0.20 10.19
CA ARG A 48 7.10 1.60 9.97
C ARG A 48 8.24 2.45 9.43
N ALA A 49 9.41 2.38 10.08
CA ALA A 49 10.56 3.23 9.76
C ALA A 49 11.22 2.88 8.43
N ARG A 50 11.27 1.59 8.07
CA ARG A 50 12.06 1.09 6.95
C ARG A 50 11.24 0.54 5.77
N VAL A 51 9.93 0.34 5.95
CA VAL A 51 9.01 -0.06 4.87
C VAL A 51 7.99 1.03 4.59
N LEU A 52 7.15 1.39 5.58
CA LEU A 52 6.05 2.33 5.35
C LEU A 52 6.54 3.73 4.92
N LEU A 53 7.49 4.29 5.67
CA LEU A 53 7.96 5.64 5.43
C LEU A 53 8.76 5.76 4.11
N PRO A 54 9.69 4.85 3.77
CA PRO A 54 10.32 4.85 2.46
C PRO A 54 9.34 4.64 1.30
N ALA A 55 8.30 3.80 1.46
CA ALA A 55 7.28 3.61 0.42
C ALA A 55 6.51 4.91 0.13
N PHE A 56 6.19 5.66 1.18
CA PHE A 56 5.59 6.99 1.05
C PHE A 56 6.49 7.94 0.26
N TYR A 57 7.79 8.03 0.61
CA TYR A 57 8.71 8.91 -0.12
C TYR A 57 8.92 8.49 -1.57
N LEU A 58 9.03 7.19 -1.86
CA LEU A 58 9.10 6.70 -3.24
C LEU A 58 7.85 7.05 -4.05
N THR A 59 6.67 6.97 -3.42
CA THR A 59 5.41 7.39 -4.05
C THR A 59 5.44 8.88 -4.38
N LEU A 60 5.88 9.71 -3.42
CA LEU A 60 5.98 11.16 -3.61
C LEU A 60 6.96 11.51 -4.74
N VAL A 61 8.16 10.90 -4.71
CA VAL A 61 9.18 11.03 -5.75
C VAL A 61 8.60 10.69 -7.12
N TYR A 62 7.89 9.57 -7.23
CA TYR A 62 7.24 9.19 -8.48
C TYR A 62 6.30 10.29 -9.02
N PHE A 63 5.44 10.85 -8.16
CA PHE A 63 4.49 11.88 -8.60
C PHE A 63 5.14 13.22 -8.93
N ILE A 64 6.20 13.61 -8.22
CA ILE A 64 7.00 14.79 -8.54
C ILE A 64 7.63 14.61 -9.93
N PHE A 65 8.35 13.50 -10.17
CA PHE A 65 8.97 13.24 -11.46
C PHE A 65 7.95 13.18 -12.59
N ARG A 66 6.80 12.54 -12.35
CA ARG A 66 5.73 12.48 -13.33
C ARG A 66 5.21 13.87 -13.74
N TYR A 67 5.03 14.76 -12.77
CA TYR A 67 4.63 16.14 -13.02
C TYR A 67 5.69 16.89 -13.85
N LEU A 68 6.95 16.80 -13.43
CA LEU A 68 8.07 17.46 -14.14
C LEU A 68 8.24 16.95 -15.58
N LEU A 69 7.88 15.71 -15.86
CA LEU A 69 7.89 15.12 -17.20
C LEU A 69 6.65 15.46 -18.06
N GLY A 70 5.73 16.29 -17.57
CA GLY A 70 4.53 16.72 -18.30
C GLY A 70 3.58 15.57 -18.67
N LYS A 71 3.54 14.50 -17.86
CA LYS A 71 2.68 13.33 -18.17
C LYS A 71 1.20 13.67 -17.93
N ASN A 72 0.33 13.17 -18.80
CA ASN A 72 -1.11 13.38 -18.75
C ASN A 72 -1.78 12.92 -17.44
N PRO A 73 -2.94 13.49 -17.08
CA PRO A 73 -3.76 13.02 -15.97
C PRO A 73 -4.08 11.52 -16.10
N THR A 74 -4.04 10.80 -14.98
CA THR A 74 -4.37 9.37 -14.94
C THR A 74 -5.63 9.12 -14.13
N SER A 75 -6.23 7.93 -14.32
CA SER A 75 -7.38 7.51 -13.52
C SER A 75 -7.10 7.60 -12.01
N PRO A 76 -8.14 7.76 -11.17
CA PRO A 76 -8.02 7.73 -9.71
C PRO A 76 -7.40 6.45 -9.12
N LEU A 77 -7.32 5.36 -9.90
CA LEU A 77 -6.66 4.11 -9.48
C LEU A 77 -5.14 4.13 -9.64
N TRP A 78 -4.60 5.09 -10.38
CA TRP A 78 -3.16 5.17 -10.61
C TRP A 78 -2.37 5.45 -9.33
N PRO A 79 -2.77 6.40 -8.46
CA PRO A 79 -2.12 6.56 -7.15
C PRO A 79 -2.13 5.29 -6.30
N ILE A 80 -3.23 4.54 -6.29
CA ILE A 80 -3.32 3.28 -5.54
C ILE A 80 -2.27 2.29 -6.06
N TYR A 81 -2.15 2.16 -7.39
CA TYR A 81 -1.14 1.32 -8.02
C TYR A 81 0.28 1.75 -7.63
N VAL A 82 0.61 3.04 -7.75
CA VAL A 82 1.95 3.55 -7.41
C VAL A 82 2.29 3.31 -5.94
N ILE A 83 1.38 3.66 -5.03
CA ILE A 83 1.56 3.44 -3.58
C ILE A 83 1.85 1.96 -3.31
N SER A 84 0.99 1.06 -3.80
CA SER A 84 1.16 -0.37 -3.60
C SER A 84 2.46 -0.91 -4.22
N LEU A 85 2.90 -0.38 -5.38
CA LEU A 85 4.16 -0.77 -5.98
C LEU A 85 5.36 -0.30 -5.16
N SER A 86 5.35 0.92 -4.64
CA SER A 86 6.37 1.42 -3.71
C SER A 86 6.42 0.58 -2.43
N PHE A 87 5.27 0.13 -1.94
CA PHE A 87 5.20 -0.84 -0.83
C PHE A 87 5.83 -2.18 -1.18
N VAL A 88 5.53 -2.75 -2.35
CA VAL A 88 6.13 -4.03 -2.78
C VAL A 88 7.66 -3.90 -2.85
N ILE A 89 8.17 -2.83 -3.45
CA ILE A 89 9.63 -2.60 -3.57
C ILE A 89 10.29 -2.55 -2.20
N THR A 90 9.73 -1.77 -1.27
CA THR A 90 10.30 -1.63 0.07
C THR A 90 10.15 -2.88 0.92
N GLN A 91 9.05 -3.63 0.78
CA GLN A 91 8.88 -4.95 1.39
C GLN A 91 9.92 -5.94 0.89
N ILE A 92 10.19 -6.00 -0.43
CA ILE A 92 11.23 -6.85 -1.02
C ILE A 92 12.61 -6.48 -0.45
N ILE A 93 12.96 -5.19 -0.42
CA ILE A 93 14.23 -4.74 0.15
C ILE A 93 14.31 -5.13 1.63
N ALA A 94 13.24 -4.95 2.40
CA ALA A 94 13.19 -5.32 3.81
C ALA A 94 13.44 -6.81 4.03
N PHE A 95 12.84 -7.69 3.22
CA PHE A 95 13.09 -9.14 3.28
C PHE A 95 14.54 -9.52 3.02
N LEU A 96 15.22 -8.75 2.17
CA LEU A 96 16.63 -9.00 1.85
C LEU A 96 17.58 -8.44 2.92
N THR A 97 17.13 -7.61 3.85
CA THR A 97 18.02 -6.82 4.71
C THR A 97 17.77 -6.99 6.21
N PHE A 98 16.53 -6.89 6.69
CA PHE A 98 16.26 -6.86 8.14
C PHE A 98 14.96 -7.52 8.57
N LEU A 99 13.99 -7.71 7.66
CA LEU A 99 12.68 -8.24 8.02
C LEU A 99 12.68 -9.78 7.87
N PRO A 100 12.38 -10.54 8.94
CA PRO A 100 12.31 -11.99 8.84
C PRO A 100 11.17 -12.44 7.92
N LEU A 101 11.43 -13.52 7.18
CA LEU A 101 10.43 -14.21 6.36
C LEU A 101 9.54 -15.06 7.26
N THR A 102 8.52 -14.43 7.84
CA THR A 102 7.49 -15.09 8.64
C THR A 102 6.19 -15.19 7.83
N THR A 103 5.26 -16.03 8.28
CA THR A 103 3.93 -16.14 7.66
C THR A 103 3.23 -14.79 7.57
N GLU A 104 3.43 -13.95 8.58
CA GLU A 104 2.82 -12.63 8.70
C GLU A 104 3.38 -11.62 7.71
N THR A 105 4.70 -11.54 7.59
CA THR A 105 5.35 -10.63 6.65
C THR A 105 5.07 -11.04 5.20
N VAL A 106 5.06 -12.34 4.90
CA VAL A 106 4.66 -12.89 3.59
C VAL A 106 3.20 -12.59 3.28
N ARG A 107 2.29 -12.74 4.25
CA ARG A 107 0.87 -12.39 4.07
C ARG A 107 0.69 -10.92 3.69
N MET A 108 1.43 -10.01 4.33
CA MET A 108 1.40 -8.58 3.98
C MET A 108 1.89 -8.34 2.55
N LEU A 109 2.98 -8.99 2.12
CA LEU A 109 3.47 -8.88 0.74
C LEU A 109 2.42 -9.35 -0.27
N ILE A 110 1.78 -10.51 -0.03
CA ILE A 110 0.73 -11.06 -0.91
C ILE A 110 -0.45 -10.09 -1.03
N ILE A 111 -0.89 -9.50 0.09
CA ILE A 111 -1.97 -8.51 0.07
C ILE A 111 -1.55 -7.28 -0.74
N THR A 112 -0.35 -6.73 -0.53
CA THR A 112 0.13 -5.58 -1.31
C THR A 112 0.20 -5.89 -2.81
N LEU A 113 0.72 -7.07 -3.18
CA LEU A 113 0.79 -7.53 -4.56
C LEU A 113 -0.61 -7.65 -5.18
N PHE A 114 -1.58 -8.18 -4.43
CA PHE A 114 -2.96 -8.29 -4.87
C PHE A 114 -3.59 -6.91 -5.11
N ILE A 115 -3.42 -5.96 -4.19
CA ILE A 115 -3.91 -4.59 -4.35
C ILE A 115 -3.25 -3.91 -5.55
N SER A 116 -1.95 -4.09 -5.74
CA SER A 116 -1.22 -3.57 -6.91
C SER A 116 -1.78 -4.12 -8.21
N PHE A 117 -2.00 -5.43 -8.27
CA PHE A 117 -2.62 -6.08 -9.42
C PHE A 117 -4.02 -5.53 -9.71
N VAL A 118 -4.90 -5.46 -8.69
CA VAL A 118 -6.26 -4.95 -8.84
C VAL A 118 -6.27 -3.49 -9.32
N ALA A 119 -5.43 -2.63 -8.73
CA ALA A 119 -5.34 -1.22 -9.11
C ALA A 119 -4.83 -1.07 -10.55
N ARG A 120 -3.84 -1.88 -10.97
CA ARG A 120 -3.34 -1.89 -12.34
C ARG A 120 -4.41 -2.32 -13.35
N GLN A 121 -5.13 -3.39 -13.07
CA GLN A 121 -6.21 -3.88 -13.93
C GLN A 121 -7.33 -2.84 -14.05
N GLY A 122 -7.75 -2.24 -12.93
CA GLY A 122 -8.78 -1.21 -12.95
C GLY A 122 -8.34 0.06 -13.69
N HIS A 123 -7.09 0.48 -13.56
CA HIS A 123 -6.55 1.60 -14.34
C HIS A 123 -6.59 1.32 -15.85
N ASN A 124 -6.06 0.17 -16.26
CA ASN A 124 -6.02 -0.22 -17.67
C ASN A 124 -7.42 -0.29 -18.27
N LYS A 125 -8.39 -0.82 -17.51
CA LYS A 125 -9.78 -0.87 -17.95
C LYS A 125 -10.37 0.53 -18.18
N ARG A 126 -10.25 1.45 -17.22
CA ARG A 126 -10.75 2.82 -17.40
C ARG A 126 -10.07 3.56 -18.55
N LYS A 127 -8.79 3.28 -18.81
CA LYS A 127 -8.09 3.85 -19.96
C LYS A 127 -8.69 3.37 -21.30
N ASN A 128 -9.15 2.13 -21.35
CA ASN A 128 -9.77 1.54 -22.54
C ASN A 128 -11.25 1.93 -22.73
N GLU A 129 -11.90 2.57 -21.75
CA GLU A 129 -13.27 3.11 -21.86
C GLU A 129 -13.31 4.54 -22.44
N ILE A 130 -12.15 5.20 -22.57
CA ILE A 130 -12.02 6.58 -23.08
C ILE A 130 -11.68 6.60 -24.59
N LEU A 131 -11.43 5.44 -25.18
CA LEU A 131 -11.19 5.23 -26.62
C LEU A 131 -12.40 4.52 -27.25
#